data_AF-A0A1A0HDB2-F1
#
_entry.id   AF-A0A1A0HDB2-F1
#
_cell.length_a   1.000
_cell.length_b   1.000
_cell.length_c   1.000
_cell.angle_alpha   90.00
_cell.angle_beta   90.00
_cell.angle_gamma   90.00
#
_symmetry.space_group_name_H-M   'P 1'
#
loop_
_entity.id
_entity.type
_entity.pdbx_description
1 polymer ?
#
loop_
_entity_poly.entity_id
_entity_poly.type
_entity_poly.pdbx_seq_one_letter_code
_entity_poly.pdbx_strand_id
1 'polypeptide(L)'
;MEKAPQSPSPVADTSTAPNGNAQKRDDAAVLEKLAQIELLPDLFALLQRVATGDIKGQDFDNHAGPIRLKLNTIRLHLQEIDGICETVDQRQKKIEVLKDCNARRASFLRDFKSRVLADLREE
;
A
#
# COMPACT_ATOMS: atom_id res chain seq x y z
N MET A 1 -15.67 -12.72 -56.62
CA MET A 1 -14.90 -13.31 -55.51
C MET A 1 -15.08 -12.42 -54.31
N GLU A 2 -15.77 -12.95 -53.30
CA GLU A 2 -16.16 -12.28 -52.06
C GLU A 2 -14.98 -11.67 -51.31
N LYS A 3 -15.18 -10.48 -50.77
CA LYS A 3 -14.35 -9.91 -49.71
C LYS A 3 -15.23 -9.80 -48.47
N ALA A 4 -15.18 -10.82 -47.61
CA ALA A 4 -15.86 -10.81 -46.33
C ALA A 4 -15.24 -9.74 -45.40
N PRO A 5 -16.00 -8.82 -44.80
CA PRO A 5 -15.50 -7.97 -43.74
C PRO A 5 -15.60 -8.72 -42.40
N GLN A 6 -14.45 -8.75 -41.73
CA GLN A 6 -14.20 -9.36 -40.43
C GLN A 6 -15.14 -8.81 -39.35
N SER A 7 -15.66 -9.72 -38.54
CA SER A 7 -16.33 -9.46 -37.27
C SER A 7 -15.44 -8.64 -36.33
N PRO A 8 -15.94 -7.58 -35.67
CA PRO A 8 -15.15 -6.82 -34.71
C PRO A 8 -14.93 -7.63 -33.42
N SER A 9 -13.67 -7.77 -33.04
CA SER A 9 -13.18 -8.37 -31.80
C SER A 9 -13.81 -7.73 -30.55
N PRO A 10 -13.97 -8.50 -29.45
CA PRO A 10 -14.63 -8.03 -28.24
C PRO A 10 -13.79 -6.94 -27.57
N VAL A 11 -14.50 -5.92 -27.13
CA VAL A 11 -14.02 -4.72 -26.44
C VAL A 11 -13.21 -5.14 -25.22
N ALA A 12 -12.05 -4.50 -25.06
CA ALA A 12 -11.08 -4.74 -24.00
C ALA A 12 -11.72 -4.78 -22.61
N ASP A 13 -11.55 -5.92 -21.93
CA ASP A 13 -11.66 -6.02 -20.48
C ASP A 13 -10.61 -5.08 -19.86
N THR A 14 -11.02 -3.89 -19.44
CA THR A 14 -10.25 -3.06 -18.50
C THR A 14 -10.38 -3.66 -17.10
N SER A 15 -9.93 -4.90 -16.93
CA SER A 15 -9.61 -5.45 -15.62
C SER A 15 -8.27 -4.87 -15.21
N THR A 16 -8.27 -3.65 -14.66
CA THR A 16 -7.14 -3.14 -13.89
C THR A 16 -7.06 -3.97 -12.62
N ALA A 17 -6.45 -5.16 -12.73
CA ALA A 17 -5.90 -5.84 -11.58
C ALA A 17 -4.92 -4.85 -10.90
N PRO A 18 -4.92 -4.70 -9.57
CA PRO A 18 -3.87 -3.95 -8.91
C PRO A 18 -2.55 -4.62 -9.31
N ASN A 19 -1.74 -3.89 -10.08
CA ASN A 19 -0.49 -4.39 -10.61
C ASN A 19 0.48 -4.55 -9.44
N GLY A 20 0.46 -5.71 -8.78
CA GLY A 20 1.27 -5.99 -7.59
C GLY A 20 2.78 -5.87 -7.82
N ASN A 21 3.22 -5.79 -9.08
CA ASN A 21 4.60 -5.51 -9.46
C ASN A 21 4.99 -4.02 -9.37
N ALA A 22 4.04 -3.09 -9.46
CA ALA A 22 4.30 -1.67 -9.26
C ALA A 22 4.41 -1.36 -7.76
N GLN A 23 3.44 -1.84 -6.97
CA GLN A 23 3.43 -1.67 -5.51
C GLN A 23 4.71 -2.20 -4.84
N LYS A 24 5.16 -3.40 -5.23
CA LYS A 24 6.41 -3.98 -4.69
C LYS A 24 7.67 -3.19 -5.01
N ARG A 25 7.69 -2.46 -6.13
CA ARG A 25 8.84 -1.59 -6.49
C ARG A 25 8.86 -0.33 -5.64
N ASP A 26 7.68 0.24 -5.38
CA ASP A 26 7.54 1.42 -4.54
C ASP A 26 7.90 1.09 -3.08
N ASP A 27 7.42 -0.04 -2.55
CA ASP A 27 7.78 -0.51 -1.21
C ASP A 27 9.30 -0.76 -1.07
N ALA A 28 9.94 -1.35 -2.09
CA ALA A 28 11.39 -1.59 -2.09
C ALA A 28 12.20 -0.29 -2.04
N ALA A 29 11.76 0.74 -2.76
CA ALA A 29 12.41 2.06 -2.74
C ALA A 29 12.25 2.76 -1.38
N VAL A 30 11.10 2.58 -0.70
CA VAL A 30 10.89 3.08 0.67
C VAL A 30 11.79 2.37 1.67
N LEU A 31 11.92 1.04 1.56
CA LEU A 31 12.82 0.26 2.41
C LEU A 31 14.29 0.62 2.19
N GLU A 32 14.70 0.93 0.97
CA GLU A 32 16.06 1.39 0.67
C GLU A 32 16.36 2.75 1.33
N LYS A 33 15.41 3.69 1.27
CA LYS A 33 15.52 4.97 1.99
C LYS A 33 15.61 4.78 3.50
N LEU A 34 14.82 3.87 4.06
CA LEU A 34 14.86 3.53 5.48
C LEU A 34 16.21 2.95 5.91
N ALA A 35 16.81 2.09 5.08
CA ALA A 35 18.12 1.49 5.35
C ALA A 35 19.26 2.52 5.42
N GLN A 36 19.10 3.68 4.79
CA GLN A 36 20.08 4.77 4.81
C GLN A 36 19.98 5.65 6.07
N ILE A 37 18.92 5.51 6.89
CA ILE A 37 18.74 6.33 8.10
C ILE A 37 19.56 5.73 9.24
N GLU A 38 20.71 6.34 9.53
CA GLU A 38 21.56 5.96 10.65
C GLU A 38 21.13 6.68 11.94
N LEU A 39 20.57 5.92 12.90
CA LEU A 39 20.14 6.42 14.21
C LEU A 39 21.18 6.21 15.32
N LEU A 40 21.86 5.06 15.28
CA LEU A 40 22.78 4.63 16.35
C LEU A 40 24.00 5.56 16.50
N PRO A 41 24.66 6.03 15.41
CA PRO A 41 25.79 6.95 15.55
C PRO A 41 25.40 8.25 16.26
N ASP A 42 24.24 8.82 15.93
CA ASP A 42 23.73 10.05 16.56
C ASP A 42 23.44 9.83 18.05
N LEU A 43 22.79 8.71 18.38
CA LEU A 43 22.52 8.35 19.76
C LEU A 43 23.82 8.16 20.56
N PHE A 44 24.80 7.47 19.96
CA PHE A 44 26.09 7.23 20.60
C PHE A 44 26.86 8.54 20.83
N ALA A 45 26.88 9.43 19.83
CA ALA A 45 27.49 10.75 19.95
C ALA A 45 26.82 11.57 21.05
N LEU A 46 25.48 11.53 21.15
CA LEU A 46 24.76 12.22 22.20
C LEU A 46 25.09 11.65 23.60
N LEU A 47 25.12 10.33 23.73
CA LEU A 47 25.49 9.65 24.99
C LEU A 47 26.94 9.96 25.40
N GLN A 48 27.88 9.98 24.44
CA GLN A 48 29.26 10.38 24.73
C GLN A 48 29.33 11.79 25.27
N ARG A 49 28.62 12.75 24.67
CA ARG A 49 28.60 14.15 25.13
C ARG A 49 28.04 14.29 26.56
N VAL A 50 27.10 13.44 26.96
CA VAL A 50 26.66 13.38 28.37
C VAL A 50 27.79 12.81 29.24
N ALA A 51 28.42 11.72 28.81
CA ALA A 51 29.43 11.01 29.58
C ALA A 51 30.71 11.84 29.79
N THR A 52 31.10 12.65 28.81
CA THR A 52 32.24 13.58 28.88
C THR A 52 31.93 14.84 29.67
N GLY A 53 30.65 15.11 29.96
CA GLY A 53 30.18 16.32 30.63
C GLY A 53 30.00 17.52 29.71
N ASP A 54 30.15 17.36 28.39
CA ASP A 54 29.91 18.42 27.39
C ASP A 54 28.46 18.89 27.40
N ILE A 55 27.53 18.00 27.73
CA ILE A 55 26.14 18.35 28.03
C ILE A 55 25.75 17.79 29.39
N LYS A 56 24.95 18.55 30.14
CA LYS A 56 24.38 18.05 31.41
C LYS A 56 23.29 17.04 31.09
N GLY A 57 23.13 16.04 31.96
CA GLY A 57 22.05 15.04 31.80
C GLY A 57 20.65 15.66 31.71
N GLN A 58 20.41 16.77 32.42
CA GLN A 58 19.15 17.53 32.35
C GLN A 58 18.87 18.13 30.95
N ASP A 59 19.93 18.38 30.16
CA ASP A 59 19.84 18.98 28.83
C ASP A 59 19.83 17.92 27.72
N PHE A 60 19.93 16.63 28.06
CA PHE A 60 19.90 15.52 27.11
C PHE A 60 18.69 15.60 26.18
N ASP A 61 17.51 15.82 26.77
CA ASP A 61 16.26 15.82 26.00
C ASP A 61 16.20 17.00 25.02
N ASN A 62 16.81 18.14 25.34
CA ASN A 62 16.92 19.28 24.42
C ASN A 62 17.78 18.94 23.20
N HIS A 63 18.83 18.13 23.40
CA HIS A 63 19.73 17.70 22.34
C HIS A 63 19.27 16.44 21.58
N ALA A 64 18.23 15.74 22.06
CA ALA A 64 17.64 14.58 21.40
C ALA A 64 16.67 14.95 20.24
N GLY A 65 16.46 16.23 19.96
CA GLY A 65 15.59 16.72 18.87
C GLY A 65 15.85 16.06 17.49
N PRO A 66 17.09 16.02 16.99
CA PRO A 66 17.41 15.38 15.71
C PRO A 66 17.10 13.88 15.67
N ILE A 67 17.34 13.17 16.78
CA ILE A 67 17.03 11.73 16.93
C ILE A 67 15.52 11.53 16.83
N ARG A 68 14.73 12.38 17.53
CA ARG A 68 13.26 12.35 17.44
C ARG A 68 12.76 12.62 16.02
N LEU A 69 13.37 13.57 15.32
CA LEU A 69 13.02 13.86 13.93
C LEU A 69 13.29 12.66 13.03
N LYS A 70 14.47 12.02 13.13
CA LYS A 70 14.79 10.79 12.39
C LYS A 70 13.81 9.67 12.68
N LEU A 71 13.45 9.45 13.95
CA LEU A 71 12.45 8.45 14.35
C LEU A 71 11.08 8.74 13.74
N ASN A 72 10.66 10.00 13.70
CA ASN A 72 9.40 10.38 13.08
C ASN A 72 9.43 10.15 11.56
N THR A 73 10.54 10.46 10.89
CA THR A 73 10.74 10.17 9.46
C THR A 73 10.67 8.67 9.18
N ILE A 74 11.32 7.84 10.00
CA ILE A 74 11.24 6.37 9.89
C ILE A 74 9.78 5.91 10.00
N ARG A 75 9.05 6.43 11.00
CA ARG A 75 7.64 6.09 11.20
C ARG A 75 6.77 6.47 10.00
N LEU A 76 6.99 7.64 9.43
CA LEU A 76 6.25 8.10 8.25
C LEU A 76 6.50 7.20 7.05
N HIS A 77 7.76 6.87 6.76
CA HIS A 77 8.11 5.95 5.67
C HIS A 77 7.55 4.55 5.87
N LEU A 78 7.56 4.02 7.11
CA LEU A 78 6.91 2.75 7.38
C LEU A 78 5.41 2.82 7.07
N GLN A 79 4.72 3.90 7.42
CA GLN A 79 3.28 4.05 7.13
C GLN A 79 2.94 4.09 5.63
N GLU A 80 3.90 4.39 4.75
CA GLU A 80 3.72 4.35 3.29
C GLU A 80 3.66 2.91 2.75
N ILE A 81 4.18 1.92 3.50
CA ILE A 81 4.18 0.52 3.11
C ILE A 81 2.82 -0.10 3.41
N ASP A 82 2.11 -0.52 2.36
CA ASP A 82 0.77 -1.07 2.50
C ASP A 82 0.76 -2.34 3.36
N GLY A 83 -0.15 -2.38 4.32
CA GLY A 83 -0.31 -3.52 5.22
C GLY A 83 0.80 -3.74 6.25
N ILE A 84 1.82 -2.87 6.37
CA ILE A 84 2.91 -3.06 7.36
C ILE A 84 2.41 -2.97 8.81
N CYS A 85 1.40 -2.13 9.06
CA CYS A 85 0.77 -1.96 10.36
C CYS A 85 -0.49 -2.82 10.52
N GLU A 86 -0.84 -3.64 9.51
CA GLU A 86 -2.04 -4.45 9.52
C GLU A 86 -1.73 -5.83 10.11
N THR A 87 -2.51 -6.27 11.10
CA THR A 87 -2.38 -7.63 11.63
C THR A 87 -2.93 -8.65 10.64
N VAL A 88 -2.54 -9.92 10.81
CA VAL A 88 -3.06 -11.01 9.97
C VAL A 88 -4.59 -11.11 10.08
N ASP A 89 -5.15 -10.95 11.29
CA ASP A 89 -6.60 -11.00 11.51
C ASP A 89 -7.34 -9.84 10.84
N GLN A 90 -6.76 -8.63 10.88
CA GLN A 90 -7.32 -7.47 10.19
C GLN A 90 -7.34 -7.69 8.68
N ARG A 91 -6.23 -8.22 8.13
CA ARG A 91 -6.13 -8.56 6.72
C ARG A 91 -7.14 -9.64 6.31
N GLN A 92 -7.32 -10.66 7.15
CA GLN A 92 -8.30 -11.72 6.91
C GLN A 92 -9.73 -11.17 6.83
N LYS A 93 -10.11 -10.30 7.78
CA LYS A 93 -11.43 -9.62 7.75
C LYS A 93 -11.61 -8.79 6.48
N LYS A 94 -10.57 -8.08 6.04
CA LYS A 94 -10.61 -7.28 4.81
C LYS A 94 -10.81 -8.16 3.57
N ILE A 95 -10.15 -9.32 3.52
CA ILE A 95 -10.35 -10.32 2.46
C ILE A 95 -11.80 -10.81 2.44
N GLU A 96 -12.38 -11.14 3.58
CA GLU A 96 -13.77 -11.60 3.69
C GLU A 96 -14.76 -10.54 3.21
N VAL A 97 -14.61 -9.29 3.66
CA VAL A 97 -15.43 -8.17 3.20
C VAL A 97 -15.34 -7.98 1.68
N LEU A 98 -14.12 -8.10 1.10
CA LEU A 98 -13.92 -8.01 -0.34
C LEU A 98 -14.58 -9.16 -1.10
N LYS A 99 -14.48 -10.39 -0.59
CA LYS A 99 -15.15 -11.57 -1.17
C LYS A 99 -16.67 -11.38 -1.20
N ASP A 100 -17.25 -10.93 -0.10
CA ASP A 100 -18.70 -10.66 -0.01
C ASP A 100 -19.13 -9.55 -0.97
N CYS A 101 -18.38 -8.45 -1.02
CA CYS A 101 -18.65 -7.35 -1.96
C CYS A 101 -18.61 -7.83 -3.41
N ASN A 102 -17.59 -8.61 -3.77
CA ASN A 102 -17.46 -9.14 -5.12
C ASN A 102 -18.59 -10.12 -5.46
N ALA A 103 -18.98 -11.00 -4.52
CA ALA A 103 -20.09 -11.91 -4.71
C ALA A 103 -21.41 -11.15 -4.98
N ARG A 104 -21.70 -10.10 -4.20
CA ARG A 104 -22.89 -9.26 -4.39
C ARG A 104 -22.88 -8.54 -5.74
N ARG A 105 -21.75 -7.92 -6.10
CA ARG A 105 -21.59 -7.24 -7.41
C ARG A 105 -21.73 -8.21 -8.57
N ALA A 106 -21.13 -9.39 -8.48
CA ALA A 106 -21.22 -10.43 -9.51
C ALA A 106 -22.65 -10.95 -9.66
N SER A 107 -23.38 -11.16 -8.56
CA SER A 107 -24.80 -11.54 -8.60
C SER A 107 -25.63 -10.45 -9.29
N PHE A 108 -25.47 -9.20 -8.87
CA PHE A 108 -26.18 -8.07 -9.49
C PHE A 108 -25.94 -8.00 -11.00
N LEU A 109 -24.69 -8.10 -11.44
CA LEU A 109 -24.34 -8.06 -12.86
C LEU A 109 -24.94 -9.25 -13.63
N ARG A 110 -25.01 -10.43 -13.01
CA ARG A 110 -25.64 -11.61 -13.60
C ARG A 110 -27.14 -11.42 -13.76
N ASP A 111 -27.80 -10.91 -12.73
CA ASP A 111 -29.24 -10.65 -12.75
C ASP A 111 -29.58 -9.57 -13.78
N PHE A 112 -28.78 -8.51 -13.83
CA PHE A 112 -28.89 -7.45 -14.82
C PHE A 112 -28.72 -8.00 -16.25
N LYS A 113 -27.68 -8.80 -16.49
CA LYS A 113 -27.45 -9.46 -17.78
C LYS A 113 -28.64 -10.32 -18.20
N SER A 114 -29.21 -11.11 -17.28
CA SER A 114 -30.38 -11.94 -17.56
C SER A 114 -31.60 -11.12 -17.96
N ARG A 115 -31.84 -9.97 -17.29
CA ARG A 115 -32.93 -9.05 -17.65
C ARG A 115 -32.77 -8.49 -19.06
N VAL A 116 -31.60 -7.92 -19.36
CA VAL A 116 -31.31 -7.37 -20.69
C VAL A 116 -31.48 -8.42 -21.80
N LEU A 117 -31.04 -9.67 -21.55
CA LEU A 117 -31.21 -10.76 -22.52
C LEU A 117 -32.64 -11.26 -22.66
N ALA A 118 -33.51 -11.05 -21.66
CA ALA A 118 -34.92 -11.37 -21.75
C ALA A 118 -35.66 -10.30 -22.57
N ASP A 119 -35.41 -9.02 -22.27
CA ASP A 119 -36.00 -7.89 -22.99
C ASP A 119 -35.67 -7.93 -24.50
N LEU A 120 -34.43 -8.32 -24.86
CA LEU A 120 -34.00 -8.48 -26.25
C LEU A 120 -34.62 -9.68 -27.01
N ARG A 121 -35.31 -10.59 -26.32
CA ARG A 121 -35.99 -11.74 -26.97
C ARG A 121 -37.49 -11.53 -27.16
N GLU A 122 -38.05 -10.51 -26.50
CA GLU A 122 -39.48 -10.16 -26.63
C GLU A 122 -39.74 -9.12 -27.72
N GLU A 123 -38.70 -8.59 -28.38
CA GLU A 123 -38.73 -7.86 -29.66
C GLU A 123 -38.48 -8.80 -30.85
#